data_AF-A0AAD0KCS6-F1
#
_entry.id   AF-A0AAD0KCS6-F1
#
_cell.length_a   1.000
_cell.length_b   1.000
_cell.length_c   1.000
_cell.angle_alpha   90.00
_cell.angle_beta   90.00
_cell.angle_gamma   90.00
#
_symmetry.space_group_name_H-M   'P 1'
#
loop_
_entity.id
_entity.type
_entity.pdbx_description
1 polymer ?
#
loop_
_entity_poly.entity_id
_entity_poly.type
_entity_poly.pdbx_seq_one_letter_code
_entity_poly.pdbx_strand_id
1 'polypeptide(L)'
;MAAELPYADATFDACGACLVVHFMPDPVSGLAEMGRVTRTGGWVGATVWDLAGSREPMAAVWAVLRELDPAVHDERGLPGGREEQLAEFFTVAGLDDVETTEIPVTVTHPDFDEWWEPHLHTVGPIGETIATLSPGQRERLRDGCHERLGDGPFDVTAVAFGARARAR
;
A
#
# COMPACT_ATOMS: atom_id res chain seq x y z
N MET A 1 4.17 13.66 13.42
CA MET A 1 3.42 13.16 12.24
C MET A 1 4.38 13.17 11.05
N ALA A 2 4.10 12.45 9.95
CA ALA A 2 4.99 12.47 8.77
C ALA A 2 5.25 13.90 8.24
N ALA A 3 4.32 14.84 8.48
CA ALA A 3 4.43 16.25 8.13
C ALA A 3 5.30 17.11 9.07
N GLU A 4 5.98 16.53 10.06
CA GLU A 4 7.02 17.20 10.86
C GLU A 4 8.08 16.17 11.26
N LEU A 5 9.10 16.01 10.41
CA LEU A 5 10.22 15.14 10.71
C LEU A 5 11.16 15.83 11.71
N PRO A 6 11.55 15.18 12.83
CA PRO A 6 12.36 15.80 13.89
C PRO A 6 13.85 15.86 13.52
N TYR A 7 14.15 16.19 12.27
CA TYR A 7 15.49 16.30 11.70
C TYR A 7 15.68 17.68 11.09
N ALA A 8 16.92 18.16 11.12
CA ALA A 8 17.29 19.40 10.47
C ALA A 8 17.21 19.26 8.94
N ASP A 9 17.17 20.40 8.26
CA ASP A 9 17.23 20.46 6.80
C ASP A 9 18.53 19.80 6.28
N ALA A 10 18.46 19.20 5.09
CA ALA A 10 19.62 18.65 4.39
C ALA A 10 20.49 17.68 5.23
N THR A 11 19.86 16.88 6.09
CA THR A 11 20.52 15.92 6.99
C THR A 11 20.93 14.63 6.28
N PHE A 12 20.10 14.14 5.34
CA PHE A 12 20.26 12.83 4.71
C PHE A 12 20.62 12.94 3.22
N ASP A 13 21.30 11.93 2.69
CA ASP A 13 21.58 11.81 1.26
C ASP A 13 20.38 11.23 0.48
N ALA A 14 19.51 10.50 1.17
CA ALA A 14 18.26 9.99 0.63
C ALA A 14 17.20 9.80 1.74
N CYS A 15 15.93 9.88 1.35
CA CYS A 15 14.77 9.62 2.21
C CYS A 15 13.76 8.70 1.49
N GLY A 16 13.17 7.75 2.22
CA GLY A 16 12.31 6.71 1.65
C GLY A 16 11.05 6.49 2.48
N ALA A 17 9.90 6.33 1.80
CA ALA A 17 8.62 5.96 2.39
C ALA A 17 8.06 4.70 1.72
N CYS A 18 8.29 3.52 2.32
CA CYS A 18 7.86 2.26 1.73
C CYS A 18 6.49 1.84 2.27
N LEU A 19 5.45 1.88 1.42
CA LEU A 19 4.09 1.43 1.73
C LEU A 19 3.43 2.20 2.89
N VAL A 20 3.72 3.50 3.03
CA VAL A 20 3.16 4.35 4.10
C VAL A 20 2.51 5.66 3.64
N VAL A 21 2.76 6.09 2.41
CA VAL A 21 2.24 7.40 1.90
C VAL A 21 0.71 7.47 1.96
N HIS A 22 0.03 6.36 1.65
CA HIS A 22 -1.44 6.26 1.69
C HIS A 22 -2.05 6.35 3.11
N PHE A 23 -1.23 6.24 4.16
CA PHE A 23 -1.65 6.46 5.55
C PHE A 23 -1.38 7.89 6.04
N MET A 24 -0.71 8.72 5.24
CA MET A 24 -0.46 10.12 5.61
C MET A 24 -1.77 10.92 5.47
N PRO A 25 -2.17 11.70 6.48
CA PRO A 25 -3.32 12.61 6.35
C PRO A 25 -3.13 13.66 5.25
N ASP A 26 -1.88 14.04 5.01
CA ASP A 26 -1.46 14.92 3.92
C ASP A 26 -0.17 14.35 3.27
N PRO A 27 -0.31 13.55 2.20
CA PRO A 27 0.81 12.96 1.48
C PRO A 27 1.78 14.00 0.89
N VAL A 28 1.25 15.13 0.42
CA VAL A 28 2.06 16.17 -0.21
C VAL A 28 2.95 16.84 0.82
N SER A 29 2.39 17.25 1.97
CA SER A 29 3.19 17.83 3.06
C SER A 29 4.21 16.83 3.62
N GLY A 30 3.84 15.54 3.72
CA GLY A 30 4.77 14.50 4.14
C GLY A 30 5.96 14.33 3.18
N LEU A 31 5.71 14.31 1.87
CA LEU A 31 6.76 14.23 0.85
C LEU A 31 7.62 15.50 0.80
N ALA A 32 7.02 16.68 1.02
CA ALA A 32 7.75 17.94 1.10
C ALA A 32 8.73 17.94 2.30
N GLU A 33 8.31 17.42 3.45
CA GLU A 33 9.18 17.24 4.61
C GLU A 33 10.30 16.23 4.36
N MET A 34 10.02 15.14 3.64
CA MET A 34 11.06 14.20 3.19
C MET A 34 12.08 14.91 2.27
N GLY A 35 11.62 15.81 1.41
CA GLY A 35 12.45 16.72 0.62
C GLY A 35 13.33 17.61 1.50
N ARG A 36 12.74 18.32 2.47
CA ARG A 36 13.45 19.26 3.37
C ARG A 36 14.62 18.61 4.10
N VAL A 37 14.42 17.40 4.64
CA VAL A 37 15.48 16.70 5.39
C VAL A 37 16.54 16.05 4.48
N THR A 38 16.32 16.04 3.18
CA THR A 38 17.24 15.48 2.18
C THR A 38 18.10 16.60 1.59
N ARG A 39 19.39 16.35 1.39
CA ARG A 39 20.31 17.32 0.77
C ARG A 39 19.84 17.67 -0.65
N THR A 40 20.08 18.91 -1.09
CA THR A 40 19.89 19.30 -2.50
C THR A 40 20.55 18.29 -3.45
N GLY A 41 19.80 17.81 -4.43
CA GLY A 41 20.22 16.77 -5.37
C GLY A 41 20.21 15.34 -4.80
N GLY A 42 19.90 15.16 -3.52
CA GLY A 42 19.66 13.86 -2.89
C GLY A 42 18.36 13.21 -3.39
N TRP A 43 18.15 11.94 -3.03
CA TRP A 43 17.02 11.15 -3.53
C TRP A 43 15.86 11.07 -2.52
N VAL A 44 14.65 11.35 -2.98
CA VAL A 44 13.41 11.06 -2.25
C VAL A 44 12.67 9.98 -3.01
N GLY A 45 12.23 8.93 -2.31
CA GLY A 45 11.50 7.82 -2.94
C GLY A 45 10.34 7.33 -2.09
N ALA A 46 9.32 6.79 -2.75
CA ALA A 46 8.20 6.16 -2.07
C ALA A 46 7.64 5.00 -2.89
N THR A 47 7.01 4.05 -2.20
CA THR A 47 6.21 2.99 -2.81
C THR A 47 4.81 2.95 -2.20
N VAL A 48 3.82 2.66 -3.04
CA VAL A 48 2.42 2.44 -2.64
C VAL A 48 1.88 1.27 -3.47
N TRP A 49 1.05 0.41 -2.87
CA TRP A 49 0.38 -0.65 -3.63
C TRP A 49 -0.55 -0.05 -4.70
N ASP A 50 -0.77 -0.78 -5.78
CA ASP A 50 -1.85 -0.45 -6.71
C ASP A 50 -3.21 -0.83 -6.11
N LEU A 51 -3.67 0.04 -5.20
CA LEU A 51 -4.91 -0.12 -4.48
C LEU A 51 -6.11 0.10 -5.41
N ALA A 52 -6.07 1.12 -6.27
CA ALA A 52 -7.21 1.43 -7.14
C ALA A 52 -7.42 0.34 -8.20
N GLY A 53 -6.34 -0.27 -8.69
CA GLY A 53 -6.38 -1.41 -9.61
C GLY A 53 -6.66 -2.76 -8.95
N SER A 54 -6.76 -2.82 -7.61
CA SER A 54 -6.94 -4.07 -6.85
C SER A 54 -5.81 -5.08 -7.13
N ARG A 55 -4.57 -4.60 -7.21
CA ARG A 55 -3.36 -5.42 -7.38
C ARG A 55 -2.48 -5.42 -6.13
N GLU A 56 -3.03 -5.13 -4.96
CA GLU A 56 -2.37 -5.27 -3.66
C GLU A 56 -2.38 -6.72 -3.13
N PRO A 57 -1.52 -7.09 -2.17
CA PRO A 57 -1.47 -8.45 -1.62
C PRO A 57 -2.82 -8.96 -1.06
N MET A 58 -3.67 -8.03 -0.63
CA MET A 58 -4.98 -8.30 -0.03
C MET A 58 -6.14 -8.36 -1.02
N ALA A 59 -5.89 -8.20 -2.33
CA ALA A 59 -6.95 -8.04 -3.33
C ALA A 59 -8.00 -9.16 -3.33
N ALA A 60 -7.60 -10.41 -3.08
CA ALA A 60 -8.52 -11.56 -3.00
C ALA A 60 -9.52 -11.42 -1.84
N VAL A 61 -9.04 -11.02 -0.66
CA VAL A 61 -9.89 -10.82 0.52
C VAL A 61 -10.84 -9.63 0.30
N TRP A 62 -10.33 -8.50 -0.20
CA TRP A 62 -11.15 -7.35 -0.51
C TRP A 62 -12.21 -7.66 -1.58
N ALA A 63 -11.90 -8.49 -2.57
CA ALA A 63 -12.87 -8.92 -3.58
C ALA A 63 -14.06 -9.66 -2.96
N VAL A 64 -13.80 -10.63 -2.07
CA VAL A 64 -14.84 -11.40 -1.40
C VAL A 64 -15.62 -10.53 -0.41
N LEU A 65 -14.94 -9.65 0.35
CA LEU A 65 -15.60 -8.70 1.25
C LEU A 65 -16.62 -7.81 0.52
N ARG A 66 -16.28 -7.32 -0.68
CA ARG A 66 -17.20 -6.52 -1.51
C ARG A 66 -18.40 -7.31 -2.01
N GLU A 67 -18.26 -8.61 -2.22
CA GLU A 67 -19.37 -9.49 -2.61
C GLU A 67 -20.31 -9.75 -1.42
N LEU A 68 -19.74 -9.86 -0.21
CA LEU A 68 -20.51 -10.04 1.03
C LEU A 68 -21.17 -8.75 1.51
N ASP A 69 -20.51 -7.61 1.33
CA ASP A 69 -21.00 -6.27 1.67
C ASP A 69 -20.53 -5.24 0.63
N PRO A 70 -21.40 -4.85 -0.33
CA PRO A 70 -21.07 -3.83 -1.32
C PRO A 70 -20.77 -2.44 -0.74
N ALA A 71 -21.11 -2.20 0.54
CA ALA A 71 -20.84 -0.94 1.25
C ALA A 71 -19.54 -0.98 2.06
N VAL A 72 -18.77 -2.07 2.03
CA VAL A 72 -17.49 -2.18 2.72
C VAL A 72 -16.55 -1.05 2.30
N HIS A 73 -15.96 -0.38 3.28
CA HIS A 73 -14.93 0.61 3.03
C HIS A 73 -13.60 -0.11 2.81
N ASP A 74 -13.10 -0.12 1.57
CA ASP A 74 -11.84 -0.75 1.20
C ASP A 74 -10.74 0.27 0.89
N GLU A 75 -9.57 -0.24 0.53
CA GLU A 75 -8.36 0.56 0.36
C GLU A 75 -8.26 1.24 -1.02
N ARG A 76 -9.18 0.96 -1.97
CA ARG A 76 -9.07 1.43 -3.37
C ARG A 76 -9.09 2.94 -3.51
N GLY A 77 -9.69 3.63 -2.53
CA GLY A 77 -9.77 5.08 -2.49
C GLY A 77 -8.60 5.76 -1.77
N LEU A 78 -7.65 5.00 -1.22
CA LEU A 78 -6.56 5.60 -0.44
C LEU A 78 -5.56 6.36 -1.33
N PRO A 79 -4.97 7.46 -0.82
CA PRO A 79 -4.09 8.33 -1.61
C PRO A 79 -2.86 7.61 -2.16
N GLY A 80 -2.51 7.89 -3.42
CA GLY A 80 -1.32 7.34 -4.06
C GLY A 80 -1.50 5.90 -4.57
N GLY A 81 -2.71 5.34 -4.43
CA GLY A 81 -3.07 4.00 -4.94
C GLY A 81 -3.22 3.91 -6.46
N ARG A 82 -2.79 4.94 -7.20
CA ARG A 82 -2.72 5.03 -8.66
C ARG A 82 -1.37 5.61 -9.05
N GLU A 83 -0.74 5.08 -10.09
CA GLU A 83 0.60 5.52 -10.53
C GLU A 83 0.68 7.04 -10.71
N GLU A 84 -0.27 7.61 -11.45
CA GLU A 84 -0.25 9.03 -11.79
C GLU A 84 -0.47 9.91 -10.55
N GLN A 85 -1.25 9.42 -9.57
CA GLN A 85 -1.51 10.16 -8.34
C GLN A 85 -0.27 10.23 -7.46
N LEU A 86 0.51 9.14 -7.38
CA LEU A 86 1.77 9.15 -6.64
C LEU A 86 2.78 10.12 -7.28
N ALA A 87 2.89 10.13 -8.62
CA ALA A 87 3.72 11.09 -9.34
C ALA A 87 3.28 12.55 -9.13
N GLU A 88 1.97 12.80 -9.12
CA GLU A 88 1.40 14.12 -8.87
C GLU A 88 1.78 14.62 -7.47
N PHE A 89 1.70 13.76 -6.44
CA PHE A 89 2.09 14.15 -5.08
C PHE A 89 3.56 14.60 -4.98
N PHE A 90 4.47 13.89 -5.64
CA PHE A 90 5.89 14.28 -5.71
C PHE A 90 6.08 15.64 -6.39
N THR A 91 5.38 15.85 -7.49
CA THR A 91 5.42 17.12 -8.24
C THR A 91 4.92 18.29 -7.40
N VAL A 92 3.75 18.12 -6.75
CA VAL A 92 3.14 19.16 -5.91
C VAL A 92 3.96 19.42 -4.64
N ALA A 93 4.64 18.40 -4.11
CA ALA A 93 5.58 18.54 -3.00
C ALA A 93 6.85 19.33 -3.35
N GLY A 94 7.03 19.72 -4.63
CA GLY A 94 8.14 20.54 -5.07
C GLY A 94 9.44 19.78 -5.31
N LEU A 95 9.37 18.45 -5.48
CA LEU A 95 10.51 17.61 -5.85
C LEU A 95 10.75 17.66 -7.37
N ASP A 96 12.00 17.50 -7.79
CA ASP A 96 12.43 17.58 -9.19
C ASP A 96 12.65 16.20 -9.83
N ASP A 97 12.65 16.12 -11.15
CA ASP A 97 12.98 14.90 -11.91
C ASP A 97 12.18 13.66 -11.45
N VAL A 98 10.85 13.80 -11.33
CA VAL A 98 9.97 12.72 -10.88
C VAL A 98 9.93 11.60 -11.92
N GLU A 99 10.25 10.39 -11.48
CA GLU A 99 10.17 9.16 -12.28
C GLU A 99 9.31 8.12 -11.54
N THR A 100 8.49 7.37 -12.27
CA THR A 100 7.67 6.27 -11.74
C THR A 100 7.99 4.93 -12.38
N THR A 101 7.63 3.86 -11.68
CA THR A 101 7.68 2.49 -12.18
C THR A 101 6.63 1.63 -11.48
N GLU A 102 6.15 0.59 -12.16
CA GLU A 102 5.49 -0.53 -11.49
C GLU A 102 6.54 -1.55 -11.00
N ILE A 103 6.27 -2.18 -9.86
CA ILE A 103 7.10 -3.19 -9.23
C ILE A 103 6.21 -4.39 -8.90
N PRO A 104 6.15 -5.41 -9.77
CA PRO A 104 5.45 -6.66 -9.46
C PRO A 104 6.26 -7.48 -8.44
N VAL A 105 5.56 -8.01 -7.44
CA VAL A 105 6.10 -8.89 -6.40
C VAL A 105 5.24 -10.14 -6.35
N THR A 106 5.85 -11.30 -6.60
CA THR A 106 5.17 -12.60 -6.55
C THR A 106 5.66 -13.39 -5.35
N VAL A 107 4.71 -13.90 -4.56
CA VAL A 107 4.97 -14.82 -3.45
C VAL A 107 4.22 -16.12 -3.74
N THR A 108 4.95 -17.23 -3.72
CA THR A 108 4.37 -18.57 -3.82
C THR A 108 3.96 -19.05 -2.43
N HIS A 109 2.70 -19.39 -2.27
CA HIS A 109 2.18 -20.02 -1.06
C HIS A 109 2.03 -21.54 -1.31
N PRO A 110 2.51 -22.38 -0.38
CA PRO A 110 2.44 -23.83 -0.56
C PRO A 110 1.01 -24.35 -0.45
N ASP A 111 0.18 -23.74 0.40
CA ASP A 111 -1.22 -24.05 0.55
C ASP A 111 -2.04 -22.83 0.98
N PHE A 112 -3.37 -22.98 0.94
CA PHE A 112 -4.30 -21.92 1.31
C PHE A 112 -4.23 -21.52 2.78
N ASP A 113 -4.04 -22.49 3.68
CA ASP A 113 -4.08 -22.21 5.12
C ASP A 113 -2.89 -21.34 5.55
N GLU A 114 -1.70 -21.56 4.98
CA GLU A 114 -0.53 -20.70 5.20
C GLU A 114 -0.76 -19.27 4.69
N TRP A 115 -1.50 -19.09 3.61
CA TRP A 115 -1.89 -17.76 3.12
C TRP A 115 -2.96 -17.11 4.01
N TRP A 116 -3.93 -17.88 4.53
CA TRP A 116 -5.08 -17.38 5.28
C TRP A 116 -4.78 -17.03 6.74
N GLU A 117 -3.99 -17.86 7.44
CA GLU A 117 -3.71 -17.73 8.88
C GLU A 117 -3.22 -16.32 9.29
N PRO A 118 -2.30 -15.66 8.56
CA PRO A 118 -1.80 -14.33 8.93
C PRO A 118 -2.91 -13.27 9.08
N HIS A 119 -4.01 -13.38 8.32
CA HIS A 119 -5.10 -12.40 8.36
C HIS A 119 -5.94 -12.46 9.63
N LEU A 120 -5.84 -13.55 10.40
CA LEU A 120 -6.56 -13.71 11.67
C LEU A 120 -5.92 -12.93 12.83
N HIS A 121 -4.69 -12.45 12.66
CA HIS A 121 -3.91 -11.80 13.73
C HIS A 121 -4.10 -10.28 13.82
N THR A 122 -5.09 -9.70 13.13
CA THR A 122 -5.40 -8.25 13.14
C THR A 122 -4.18 -7.40 12.78
N VAL A 123 -3.74 -7.46 11.52
CA VAL A 123 -2.67 -6.60 11.00
C VAL A 123 -3.24 -5.68 9.93
N GLY A 124 -3.12 -4.37 10.14
CA GLY A 124 -3.58 -3.34 9.20
C GLY A 124 -5.11 -3.27 9.03
N PRO A 125 -5.59 -2.46 8.07
CA PRO A 125 -7.02 -2.21 7.86
C PRO A 125 -7.82 -3.48 7.54
N ILE A 126 -7.20 -4.45 6.85
CA ILE A 126 -7.81 -5.74 6.56
C ILE A 126 -8.12 -6.53 7.82
N GLY A 127 -7.18 -6.59 8.77
CA GLY A 127 -7.33 -7.31 10.01
C GLY A 127 -8.42 -6.70 10.88
N GLU A 128 -8.48 -5.37 10.94
CA GLU A 128 -9.55 -4.64 11.62
C GLU A 128 -10.92 -4.95 11.02
N THR A 129 -11.02 -4.97 9.69
CA THR A 129 -12.27 -5.31 8.99
C THR A 129 -12.69 -6.75 9.30
N ILE A 130 -11.78 -7.72 9.19
CA ILE A 130 -12.05 -9.14 9.49
C ILE A 130 -12.48 -9.32 10.96
N ALA A 131 -11.91 -8.55 11.89
CA ALA A 131 -12.26 -8.63 13.31
C ALA A 131 -13.70 -8.18 13.61
N THR A 132 -14.29 -7.32 12.77
CA THR A 132 -15.71 -6.89 12.92
C THR A 132 -16.71 -7.92 12.43
N LEU A 133 -16.28 -8.92 11.65
CA LEU A 133 -17.16 -9.92 11.07
C LEU A 133 -17.64 -10.95 12.10
N SER A 134 -18.91 -11.33 12.00
CA SER A 134 -19.44 -12.48 12.74
C SER A 134 -18.71 -13.78 12.33
N PRO A 135 -18.74 -14.84 13.17
CA PRO A 135 -18.13 -16.13 12.81
C PRO A 135 -18.57 -16.67 11.45
N GLY A 136 -19.87 -16.62 11.13
CA GLY A 136 -20.38 -17.08 9.83
C GLY A 136 -19.99 -16.19 8.64
N GLN A 137 -19.77 -14.89 8.86
CA GLN A 137 -19.21 -14.01 7.81
C GLN A 137 -17.74 -14.32 7.56
N ARG A 138 -16.95 -14.62 8.60
CA ARG A 138 -15.54 -15.02 8.46
C ARG A 138 -15.39 -16.35 7.74
N GLU A 139 -16.28 -17.31 8.01
CA GLU A 139 -16.31 -18.59 7.30
C GLU A 139 -16.61 -18.38 5.81
N ARG A 140 -17.65 -17.61 5.46
CA ARG A 140 -17.94 -17.25 4.06
C ARG A 140 -16.80 -16.50 3.38
N LEU A 141 -16.12 -15.61 4.10
CA LEU A 141 -14.95 -14.91 3.59
C LEU A 141 -13.81 -15.89 3.27
N ARG A 142 -13.51 -16.80 4.21
CA ARG A 142 -12.49 -17.85 4.02
C ARG A 142 -12.84 -18.72 2.81
N ASP A 143 -14.08 -19.22 2.74
CA ASP A 143 -14.54 -20.09 1.66
C ASP A 143 -14.46 -19.39 0.30
N GLY A 144 -14.92 -18.13 0.22
CA GLY A 144 -14.82 -17.35 -1.02
C GLY A 144 -13.38 -17.07 -1.45
N CYS A 145 -12.45 -16.91 -0.50
CA CYS A 145 -11.03 -16.79 -0.84
C CYS A 145 -10.46 -18.13 -1.31
N HIS A 146 -10.85 -19.23 -0.65
CA HIS A 146 -10.42 -20.59 -1.00
C HIS A 146 -10.90 -21.00 -2.38
N GLU A 147 -12.15 -20.69 -2.75
CA GLU A 147 -12.69 -20.93 -4.09
C GLU A 147 -11.91 -20.21 -5.20
N ARG A 148 -11.30 -19.06 -4.89
CA ARG A 148 -10.52 -18.25 -5.85
C ARG A 148 -9.07 -18.72 -5.98
N LEU A 149 -8.44 -19.06 -4.87
CA LEU A 149 -7.01 -19.36 -4.80
C LEU A 149 -6.72 -20.87 -4.97
N GLY A 150 -7.67 -21.72 -4.57
CA GLY A 150 -7.53 -23.18 -4.54
C GLY A 150 -6.69 -23.68 -3.36
N ASP A 151 -6.52 -25.00 -3.28
CA ASP A 151 -5.81 -25.66 -2.17
C ASP A 151 -4.30 -25.37 -2.15
N GLY A 152 -3.71 -25.01 -3.30
CA GLY A 152 -2.28 -24.75 -3.48
C GLY A 152 -1.50 -25.88 -4.18
N PRO A 153 -0.22 -25.62 -4.51
CA PRO A 153 0.46 -24.33 -4.38
C PRO A 153 -0.07 -23.30 -5.38
N PHE A 154 -0.04 -22.02 -5.00
CA PHE A 154 -0.45 -20.91 -5.87
C PHE A 154 0.43 -19.68 -5.67
N ASP A 155 0.48 -18.84 -6.70
CA ASP A 155 1.20 -17.57 -6.67
C ASP A 155 0.23 -16.43 -6.39
N VAL A 156 0.59 -15.57 -5.43
CA VAL A 156 -0.03 -14.27 -5.24
C VAL A 156 0.91 -13.21 -5.79
N THR A 157 0.48 -12.51 -6.84
CA THR A 157 1.24 -11.39 -7.42
C THR A 157 0.56 -10.08 -7.04
N ALA A 158 1.31 -9.22 -6.35
CA ALA A 158 0.93 -7.84 -6.06
C ALA A 158 1.79 -6.87 -6.88
N VAL A 159 1.29 -5.66 -7.12
CA VAL A 159 1.98 -4.59 -7.84
C VAL A 159 2.04 -3.36 -6.96
N ALA A 160 3.25 -2.84 -6.73
CA ALA A 160 3.45 -1.53 -6.14
C ALA A 160 3.84 -0.52 -7.21
N PHE A 161 3.33 0.70 -7.10
CA PHE A 161 3.91 1.86 -7.76
C PHE A 161 5.11 2.34 -6.94
N GLY A 162 6.24 2.58 -7.60
CA GLY A 162 7.38 3.28 -7.06
C GLY A 162 7.51 4.64 -7.72
N ALA A 163 7.81 5.67 -6.92
CA ALA A 163 8.19 6.99 -7.42
C ALA A 163 9.51 7.42 -6.78
N ARG A 164 10.35 8.11 -7.56
CA ARG A 164 11.57 8.75 -7.06
C ARG A 164 11.74 10.14 -7.67
N ALA A 165 12.38 11.03 -6.94
CA ALA A 165 12.66 12.40 -7.35
C ALA A 165 13.89 12.96 -6.63
N ARG A 166 14.39 14.10 -7.12
CA ARG A 166 15.47 14.87 -6.51
C ARG A 166 14.93 15.90 -5.53
N ALA A 167 15.58 16.02 -4.37
CA ALA A 167 15.35 17.12 -3.44
C ALA A 167 15.96 18.43 -3.96
N ARG A 168 15.28 19.55 -3.72
CA ARG A 168 15.74 20.90 -4.06
C ARG A 168 16.64 21.49 -2.97
#